data_AF-A0A1A8C339-F1
#
_entry.id   AF-A0A1A8C339-F1
#
_cell.length_a   1.000
_cell.length_b   1.000
_cell.length_c   1.000
_cell.angle_alpha   90.00
_cell.angle_beta   90.00
_cell.angle_gamma   90.00
#
_symmetry.space_group_name_H-M   'P 1'
#
loop_
_entity.id
_entity.type
_entity.pdbx_description
1 polymer ?
#
loop_
_entity_poly.entity_id
_entity_poly.type
_entity_poly.pdbx_seq_one_letter_code
_entity_poly.pdbx_strand_id
1 'polypeptide(L)'
;SLDFIIWIGNNRKIIPRLTTAVTCGTPEKDKDKPLVLFDIEQCVNDNQAFKMYILTSFLVIAFMFVATVAHLFYWDVSYVSLVLNAKLKGYKTLHSSDNVYDLFVTYDIKDPHVSEWVMRNLRVKLEEEGEKHLPLCLE
;
A
#
# COMPACT_ATOMS: atom_id res chain seq x y z
N SER A 1 25.98 -21.71 -24.17
CA SER A 1 25.63 -22.60 -25.30
C SER A 1 24.98 -21.83 -26.43
N LEU A 2 24.01 -20.95 -26.14
CA LEU A 2 23.40 -20.02 -27.11
C LEU A 2 24.45 -19.14 -27.83
N ASP A 3 25.46 -18.66 -27.10
CA ASP A 3 26.54 -17.83 -27.66
C ASP A 3 27.31 -18.53 -28.78
N PHE A 4 27.43 -19.85 -28.72
CA PHE A 4 28.10 -20.64 -29.75
C PHE A 4 27.27 -20.70 -31.04
N ILE A 5 25.94 -20.82 -30.92
CA ILE A 5 25.02 -20.82 -32.07
C ILE A 5 25.01 -19.44 -32.72
N ILE A 6 24.91 -18.37 -31.91
CA ILE A 6 24.99 -16.98 -32.38
C ILE A 6 26.35 -16.71 -33.03
N TRP A 7 27.44 -17.21 -32.45
CA TRP A 7 28.78 -17.06 -33.03
C TRP A 7 28.92 -17.77 -34.37
N ILE A 8 28.42 -19.01 -34.51
CA ILE A 8 28.40 -19.72 -35.79
C ILE A 8 27.63 -18.92 -36.86
N GLY A 9 26.47 -18.38 -36.50
CA GLY A 9 25.64 -17.60 -37.43
C GLY A 9 26.28 -16.29 -37.88
N ASN A 10 27.04 -15.64 -36.99
CA ASN A 10 27.67 -14.33 -37.27
C ASN A 10 29.09 -14.43 -37.83
N ASN A 11 29.74 -15.59 -37.73
CA ASN A 11 31.12 -15.78 -38.15
C ASN A 11 31.21 -16.18 -39.64
N ARG A 12 32.20 -15.61 -40.37
CA ARG A 12 32.40 -15.87 -41.81
C ARG A 12 33.39 -16.99 -42.11
N LYS A 13 33.90 -17.69 -41.08
CA LYS A 13 34.85 -18.79 -41.28
C LYS A 13 34.11 -20.04 -41.75
N ILE A 14 34.66 -20.70 -42.77
CA ILE A 14 34.13 -21.97 -43.28
C ILE A 14 34.48 -23.07 -42.28
N ILE A 15 33.45 -23.64 -41.64
CA ILE A 15 33.61 -24.80 -40.77
C ILE A 15 33.25 -26.05 -41.59
N PRO A 16 34.21 -26.93 -41.92
CA PRO A 16 33.93 -28.12 -42.69
C PRO A 16 32.99 -29.06 -41.92
N ARG A 17 32.05 -29.67 -42.64
CA ARG A 17 31.07 -30.64 -42.09
C ARG A 17 30.13 -30.11 -41.00
N LEU A 18 29.97 -28.80 -40.87
CA LEU A 18 29.09 -28.18 -39.86
C LEU A 18 27.65 -28.71 -39.88
N THR A 19 27.09 -28.99 -41.06
CA THR A 19 25.73 -29.50 -41.24
C THR A 19 25.59 -31.02 -41.06
N THR A 20 26.70 -31.76 -40.91
CA THR A 20 26.68 -33.24 -40.90
C THR A 20 27.34 -33.86 -39.68
N ALA A 21 28.36 -33.20 -39.10
CA ALA A 21 29.10 -33.69 -37.94
C ALA A 21 28.67 -33.02 -36.63
N VAL A 22 27.94 -31.90 -36.69
CA VAL A 22 27.49 -31.14 -35.53
C VAL A 22 25.95 -31.18 -35.46
N THR A 23 25.43 -32.18 -34.76
CA THR A 23 23.99 -32.42 -34.58
C THR A 23 23.57 -32.22 -33.12
N CYS A 24 22.30 -31.94 -32.89
CA CYS A 24 21.73 -31.84 -31.55
C CYS A 24 21.52 -33.23 -30.94
N GLY A 25 22.02 -33.45 -29.72
CA GLY A 25 21.76 -34.69 -28.95
C GLY A 25 20.46 -34.65 -28.14
N THR A 26 19.96 -33.45 -27.83
CA THR A 26 18.77 -33.15 -27.03
C THR A 26 18.24 -31.76 -27.40
N PRO A 27 16.95 -31.44 -27.21
CA PRO A 27 15.86 -32.31 -26.75
C PRO A 27 15.42 -33.33 -27.82
N GLU A 28 14.65 -34.36 -27.43
CA GLU A 28 14.17 -35.45 -28.32
C GLU A 28 13.61 -34.93 -29.66
N LYS A 29 12.88 -33.81 -29.62
CA LYS A 29 12.26 -33.15 -30.78
C LYS A 29 13.27 -32.71 -31.86
N ASP A 30 14.51 -32.41 -31.47
CA ASP A 30 15.56 -31.90 -32.34
C ASP A 30 16.77 -32.83 -32.44
N LYS A 31 16.65 -34.04 -31.89
CA LYS A 31 17.69 -35.06 -31.95
C LYS A 31 18.08 -35.36 -33.39
N ASP A 32 19.39 -35.49 -33.63
CA ASP A 32 20.01 -35.75 -34.93
C ASP A 32 19.81 -34.67 -36.00
N LYS A 33 19.13 -33.56 -35.68
CA LYS A 33 19.07 -32.39 -36.57
C LYS A 33 20.38 -31.61 -36.51
N PRO A 34 20.84 -31.01 -37.62
CA PRO A 34 22.02 -30.16 -37.60
C PRO A 34 21.82 -28.94 -36.70
N LEU A 35 22.85 -28.60 -35.91
CA LEU A 35 22.79 -27.50 -34.93
C LEU A 35 22.43 -26.14 -35.55
N VAL A 36 22.77 -25.93 -36.82
CA VAL A 36 22.49 -24.69 -37.57
C VAL A 36 21.00 -24.47 -37.89
N LEU A 37 20.17 -25.52 -37.80
CA LEU A 37 18.71 -25.44 -37.98
C LEU A 37 17.98 -25.19 -36.66
N PHE A 38 18.71 -25.03 -35.55
CA PHE A 38 18.11 -24.77 -34.25
C PHE A 38 17.54 -23.35 -34.18
N ASP A 39 16.27 -23.25 -33.79
CA ASP A 39 15.56 -21.99 -33.66
C ASP A 39 15.85 -21.33 -32.30
N ILE A 40 16.65 -20.26 -32.34
CA ILE A 40 17.05 -19.49 -31.15
C ILE A 40 15.96 -18.51 -30.68
N GLU A 41 14.92 -18.25 -31.46
CA GLU A 41 13.82 -17.35 -31.05
C GLU A 41 12.95 -17.97 -29.96
N GLN A 42 12.99 -19.29 -29.82
CA GLN A 42 12.34 -20.02 -28.72
C GLN A 42 13.07 -19.83 -27.38
N CYS A 43 14.28 -19.26 -27.38
CA CYS A 43 15.02 -18.97 -26.16
C CYS A 43 14.55 -17.65 -25.54
N VAL A 44 14.34 -17.67 -24.22
CA VAL A 44 14.03 -16.45 -23.46
C VAL A 44 15.25 -15.54 -23.49
N ASN A 45 15.04 -14.28 -23.88
CA ASN A 45 16.08 -13.26 -23.77
C ASN A 45 16.19 -12.84 -22.29
N ASP A 46 17.20 -13.37 -21.60
CA ASP A 46 17.43 -13.12 -20.17
C ASP A 46 17.42 -11.63 -19.81
N ASN A 47 18.00 -10.77 -20.65
CA ASN A 47 18.04 -9.33 -20.41
C ASN A 47 16.64 -8.68 -20.52
N GLN A 48 15.84 -9.12 -21.49
CA GLN A 48 14.47 -8.61 -21.65
C GLN A 48 13.57 -9.14 -20.53
N ALA A 49 13.65 -10.43 -20.22
CA ALA A 49 12.91 -11.06 -19.14
C ALA A 49 13.22 -10.40 -17.79
N PHE A 50 14.50 -10.11 -17.51
CA PHE A 50 14.93 -9.44 -16.29
C PHE A 50 14.38 -8.01 -16.18
N LYS A 51 14.39 -7.24 -17.28
CA LYS A 51 13.80 -5.89 -17.30
C LYS A 51 12.29 -5.92 -17.05
N MET A 52 11.58 -6.83 -17.71
CA MET A 52 10.14 -7.02 -17.52
C MET A 52 9.82 -7.45 -16.10
N TYR A 53 10.62 -8.37 -15.54
CA TYR A 53 10.49 -8.79 -14.15
C TYR A 53 10.63 -7.60 -13.19
N ILE A 54 11.70 -6.82 -13.28
CA ILE A 54 11.90 -5.63 -12.43
C ILE A 54 10.72 -4.66 -12.55
N LEU A 55 10.30 -4.36 -13.78
CA LEU A 55 9.21 -3.43 -14.02
C LEU A 55 7.90 -3.92 -13.38
N THR A 56 7.55 -5.18 -13.60
CA THR A 56 6.33 -5.78 -13.04
C THR A 56 6.38 -5.84 -11.53
N SER A 57 7.50 -6.28 -10.94
CA SER A 57 7.68 -6.29 -9.48
C SER A 57 7.56 -4.89 -8.88
N PHE A 58 8.16 -3.88 -9.51
CA PHE A 58 8.06 -2.50 -9.06
C PHE A 58 6.60 -2.01 -9.08
N LEU A 59 5.87 -2.26 -10.17
CA LEU A 59 4.46 -1.88 -10.27
C LEU A 59 3.61 -2.55 -9.19
N VAL A 60 3.83 -3.85 -8.94
CA VAL A 60 3.10 -4.60 -7.90
C VAL A 60 3.38 -4.01 -6.52
N ILE A 61 4.65 -3.76 -6.18
CA ILE A 61 5.04 -3.18 -4.88
C ILE A 61 4.44 -1.78 -4.72
N ALA A 62 4.51 -0.94 -5.75
CA ALA A 62 3.93 0.39 -5.73
C ALA A 62 2.42 0.36 -5.52
N PHE A 63 1.70 -0.52 -6.22
CA PHE A 63 0.25 -0.69 -6.03
C PHE A 63 -0.09 -1.14 -4.61
N MET A 64 0.63 -2.13 -4.10
CA MET A 64 0.43 -2.61 -2.73
C MET A 64 0.68 -1.50 -1.71
N PHE A 65 1.75 -0.73 -1.88
CA PHE A 65 2.09 0.39 -1.01
C PHE A 65 1.02 1.50 -1.05
N VAL A 66 0.57 1.89 -2.23
CA VAL A 66 -0.51 2.89 -2.37
C VAL A 66 -1.80 2.39 -1.74
N ALA A 67 -2.14 1.11 -1.93
CA ALA A 67 -3.34 0.52 -1.34
C ALA A 67 -3.27 0.48 0.20
N THR A 68 -2.12 0.12 0.77
CA THR A 68 -1.96 0.09 2.23
C THR A 68 -1.95 1.48 2.84
N VAL A 69 -1.25 2.44 2.22
CA VAL A 69 -1.27 3.85 2.64
C VAL A 69 -2.67 4.42 2.54
N ALA A 70 -3.38 4.16 1.44
CA ALA A 70 -4.76 4.59 1.30
C ALA A 70 -5.63 3.97 2.39
N HIS A 71 -5.59 2.66 2.61
CA HIS A 71 -6.44 2.05 3.63
C HIS A 71 -6.13 2.55 5.05
N LEU A 72 -4.85 2.73 5.40
CA LEU A 72 -4.45 3.17 6.73
C LEU A 72 -4.75 4.66 6.97
N PHE A 73 -4.49 5.50 5.96
CA PHE A 73 -4.55 6.96 6.09
C PHE A 73 -5.74 7.60 5.37
N TYR A 74 -6.67 6.85 4.77
CA TYR A 74 -7.84 7.43 4.08
C TYR A 74 -8.65 8.30 5.03
N TRP A 75 -8.86 7.81 6.26
CA TRP A 75 -9.60 8.53 7.28
C TRP A 75 -8.84 9.78 7.75
N ASP A 76 -7.53 9.66 8.00
CA ASP A 76 -6.69 10.79 8.40
C ASP A 76 -6.58 11.88 7.33
N VAL A 77 -6.35 11.50 6.07
CA VAL A 77 -6.25 12.44 4.94
C VAL A 77 -7.60 13.09 4.66
N SER A 78 -8.70 12.33 4.73
CA SER A 78 -10.04 12.90 4.62
C SER A 78 -10.32 13.88 5.76
N TYR A 79 -9.94 13.53 6.99
CA TYR A 79 -10.13 14.38 8.16
C TYR A 79 -9.30 15.66 8.07
N VAL A 80 -8.01 15.56 7.76
CA VAL A 80 -7.10 16.70 7.60
C VAL A 80 -7.56 17.58 6.44
N SER A 81 -7.99 17.00 5.31
CA SER A 81 -8.48 17.79 4.17
C SER A 81 -9.80 18.51 4.48
N LEU A 82 -10.70 17.91 5.27
CA LEU A 82 -11.91 18.57 5.77
C LEU A 82 -11.56 19.72 6.72
N VAL A 83 -10.69 19.50 7.68
CA VAL A 83 -10.26 20.53 8.64
C VAL A 83 -9.53 21.67 7.93
N LEU A 84 -8.66 21.36 6.96
CA LEU A 84 -7.96 22.35 6.17
C LEU A 84 -8.93 23.17 5.30
N ASN A 85 -9.89 22.52 4.64
CA ASN A 85 -10.95 23.20 3.90
C ASN A 85 -11.82 24.08 4.80
N ALA A 86 -12.13 23.62 6.01
CA ALA A 86 -12.85 24.41 7.00
C ALA A 86 -12.05 25.66 7.40
N LYS A 87 -10.75 25.52 7.71
CA LYS A 87 -9.89 26.66 8.03
C LYS A 87 -9.73 27.64 6.86
N LEU A 88 -9.59 27.14 5.61
CA LEU A 88 -9.51 27.96 4.41
C LEU A 88 -10.80 28.74 4.13
N LYS A 89 -11.97 28.14 4.41
CA LYS A 89 -13.28 28.82 4.36
C LYS A 89 -13.50 29.80 5.52
N GLY A 90 -12.51 30.01 6.38
CA GLY A 90 -12.59 30.94 7.50
C GLY A 90 -13.35 30.40 8.70
N TYR A 91 -13.68 29.12 8.75
CA TYR A 91 -14.20 28.49 9.96
C TYR A 91 -13.09 28.51 11.01
N LYS A 92 -13.23 29.40 11.99
CA LYS A 92 -12.45 29.35 13.22
C LYS A 92 -13.08 28.28 14.12
N THR A 93 -12.24 27.50 14.80
CA THR A 93 -12.70 26.74 15.97
C THR A 93 -13.40 27.73 16.88
N LEU A 94 -14.68 27.48 17.19
CA LEU A 94 -15.46 28.31 18.08
C LEU A 94 -14.88 28.14 19.49
N HIS A 95 -13.73 28.75 19.76
CA HIS A 95 -13.27 28.98 21.12
C HIS A 95 -14.17 30.10 21.63
N SER A 96 -15.37 29.72 22.06
CA SER A 96 -16.16 30.60 22.89
C SER A 96 -15.38 30.76 24.17
N SER A 97 -14.75 31.92 24.35
CA SER A 97 -14.21 32.35 25.64
C SER A 97 -15.32 32.52 26.70
N ASP A 98 -16.58 32.36 26.29
CA ASP A 98 -17.78 32.46 27.09
C ASP A 98 -18.37 31.10 27.47
N ASN A 99 -17.69 29.99 27.13
CA ASN A 99 -18.16 28.68 27.57
C ASN A 99 -17.72 28.46 29.02
N VAL A 100 -18.66 28.67 29.94
CA VAL A 100 -18.48 28.47 31.38
C VAL A 100 -18.32 26.98 31.75
N TYR A 101 -18.60 26.06 30.82
CA TYR A 101 -18.56 24.63 31.04
C TYR A 101 -17.38 23.97 30.34
N ASP A 102 -16.64 23.14 31.09
CA ASP A 102 -15.46 22.42 30.60
C ASP A 102 -15.80 20.99 30.13
N LEU A 103 -16.94 20.44 30.58
CA LEU A 103 -17.37 19.09 30.24
C LEU A 103 -18.89 19.03 29.99
N PHE A 104 -19.28 18.29 28.95
CA PHE A 104 -20.67 17.99 28.63
C PHE A 104 -20.93 16.50 28.85
N VAL A 105 -21.96 16.17 29.64
CA VAL A 105 -22.32 14.79 29.97
C VAL A 105 -23.80 14.56 29.67
N THR A 106 -24.07 13.62 28.77
CA THR A 106 -25.42 13.13 28.48
C THR A 106 -25.70 11.85 29.25
N TYR A 107 -26.84 11.75 29.92
CA TYR A 107 -27.24 10.56 30.65
C TYR A 107 -28.74 10.27 30.48
N ASP A 108 -29.18 9.06 30.84
CA ASP A 108 -30.60 8.73 30.78
C ASP A 108 -31.36 9.39 31.95
N ILE A 109 -32.04 10.50 31.65
CA ILE A 109 -32.87 11.24 32.61
C ILE A 109 -34.08 10.41 33.05
N LYS A 110 -34.51 9.41 32.25
CA LYS A 110 -35.69 8.60 32.57
C LYS A 110 -35.40 7.54 33.61
N ASP A 111 -34.13 7.19 33.82
CA ASP A 111 -33.71 6.30 34.89
C ASP A 111 -33.41 7.12 36.16
N PRO A 112 -34.26 7.03 37.20
CA PRO A 112 -34.08 7.80 38.42
C PRO A 112 -32.81 7.41 39.20
N HIS A 113 -32.32 6.17 39.05
CA HIS A 113 -31.09 5.73 39.72
C HIS A 113 -29.86 6.34 39.07
N VAL A 114 -29.85 6.42 37.73
CA VAL A 114 -28.77 7.04 36.96
C VAL A 114 -28.75 8.55 37.21
N SER A 115 -29.90 9.21 37.15
CA SER A 115 -30.01 10.66 37.42
C SER A 115 -29.57 11.02 38.84
N GLU A 116 -30.01 10.26 39.86
CA GLU A 116 -29.56 10.48 41.24
C GLU A 116 -28.04 10.29 41.38
N TRP A 117 -27.50 9.24 40.77
CA TRP A 117 -26.08 8.95 40.87
C TRP A 117 -25.23 10.04 40.19
N VAL A 118 -25.62 10.51 39.01
CA VAL A 118 -24.95 11.60 38.28
C VAL A 118 -24.94 12.88 39.10
N MET A 119 -26.11 13.28 39.63
CA MET A 119 -26.24 14.52 40.40
C MET A 119 -25.50 14.48 41.73
N ARG A 120 -25.49 13.34 42.42
CA ARG A 120 -24.91 13.25 43.78
C ARG A 120 -23.45 12.82 43.81
N ASN A 121 -22.98 12.07 42.81
CA ASN A 121 -21.61 11.57 42.79
C ASN A 121 -20.80 12.27 41.70
N LEU A 122 -21.21 12.14 40.44
CA LEU A 122 -20.41 12.61 39.30
C LEU A 122 -20.20 14.13 39.34
N ARG A 123 -21.29 14.87 39.58
CA ARG A 123 -21.25 16.33 39.72
C ARG A 123 -20.33 16.76 40.86
N VAL A 124 -20.55 16.21 42.06
CA VAL A 124 -19.77 16.56 43.26
C VAL A 124 -18.29 16.22 43.07
N LYS A 125 -17.97 15.08 42.45
CA LYS A 125 -16.58 14.65 42.22
C LYS A 125 -15.81 15.59 41.30
N LEU A 126 -16.48 16.17 40.30
CA LEU A 126 -15.84 16.93 39.22
C LEU A 126 -15.93 18.45 39.42
N GLU A 127 -17.02 18.95 40.01
CA GLU A 127 -17.17 20.38 40.31
C GLU A 127 -16.58 20.75 41.68
N GLU A 128 -16.66 19.88 42.68
CA GLU A 128 -16.41 20.24 44.09
C GLU A 128 -15.16 19.55 44.67
N GLU A 129 -14.97 18.25 44.44
CA GLU A 129 -13.89 17.45 45.07
C GLU A 129 -12.63 17.21 44.19
N GLY A 130 -12.69 17.51 42.90
CA GLY A 130 -11.61 17.19 41.94
C GLY A 130 -10.40 18.13 42.06
N GLU A 131 -9.21 17.68 41.63
CA GLU A 131 -8.01 18.54 41.54
C GLU A 131 -8.17 19.74 40.59
N LYS A 132 -9.09 19.61 39.62
CA LYS A 132 -9.54 20.70 38.75
C LYS A 132 -11.06 20.77 38.85
N HIS A 133 -11.58 21.92 39.24
CA HIS A 133 -13.01 22.21 39.24
C HIS A 133 -13.47 22.35 37.79
N LEU A 134 -14.16 21.32 37.29
CA LEU A 134 -14.63 21.24 35.92
C LEU A 134 -16.15 21.45 35.91
N PRO A 135 -16.65 22.67 35.66
CA PRO A 135 -18.08 22.95 35.57
C PRO A 135 -18.74 22.09 34.49
N LEU A 136 -19.81 21.38 34.87
CA LEU A 136 -20.51 20.43 34.01
C LEU A 136 -21.75 21.05 33.39
N CYS A 137 -21.96 20.77 32.11
CA CYS A 137 -23.27 20.91 31.46
C CYS A 137 -23.91 19.52 31.38
N LEU A 138 -25.04 19.35 32.07
CA LEU A 138 -25.80 18.11 32.18
C LEU A 138 -27.07 18.21 31.33
N GLU A 139 -27.25 17.27 30.38
CA GLU A 139 -28.47 17.16 29.55
C GLU A 139 -29.02 15.73 29.55
#